data_AF-A0A923GFA3-F1
#
_entry.id   AF-A0A923GFA3-F1
#
_cell.length_a   1.000
_cell.length_b   1.000
_cell.length_c   1.000
_cell.angle_alpha   90.00
_cell.angle_beta   90.00
_cell.angle_gamma   90.00
#
_symmetry.space_group_name_H-M   'P 1'
#
loop_
_entity.id
_entity.type
_entity.pdbx_description
1 polymer ?
#
loop_
_entity_poly.entity_id
_entity_poly.type
_entity_poly.pdbx_seq_one_letter_code
_entity_poly.pdbx_strand_id
1 'polypeptide(L)'
;MARAAINILGNGSIIDVTSLGRADLTVEHPGPGQYLVFGTLGMCPPPEGWGYVINQMDAGASVATSYADGVLLVSVAKEGEPADLLHSITLHVSVDELAPPALPPVQEPDPADALVLAHAEIAQRRAVADAAIAPLQDAVDLDIATDQEAALLEAWKRYRVALNRLPEQSEYPDIITWPTQPL
;
A
#
# COMPACT_ATOMS: atom_id res chain seq x y z
N MET A 1 -7.86 -0.19 -13.11
CA MET A 1 -8.89 0.88 -13.26
C MET A 1 -9.61 0.96 -11.94
N ALA A 2 -9.79 2.17 -11.40
CA ALA A 2 -10.48 2.36 -10.13
C ALA A 2 -11.88 2.94 -10.37
N ARG A 3 -12.83 2.66 -9.47
CA ARG A 3 -14.15 3.31 -9.50
C ARG A 3 -14.10 4.66 -8.77
N ALA A 4 -14.82 5.63 -9.30
CA ALA A 4 -15.15 6.87 -8.63
C ALA A 4 -16.66 7.14 -8.71
N ALA A 5 -17.22 7.68 -7.64
CA ALA A 5 -18.58 8.19 -7.59
C ALA A 5 -18.50 9.72 -7.53
N ILE A 6 -19.15 10.39 -8.48
CA ILE A 6 -19.19 11.85 -8.58
C ILE A 6 -20.61 12.29 -8.34
N ASN A 7 -20.84 13.16 -7.36
CA ASN A 7 -22.15 13.73 -7.11
C ASN A 7 -22.22 15.16 -7.68
N ILE A 8 -23.07 15.35 -8.70
CA ILE A 8 -23.23 16.59 -9.45
C ILE A 8 -24.60 17.20 -9.12
N LEU A 9 -24.65 18.49 -8.84
CA LEU A 9 -25.89 19.26 -8.70
C LEU A 9 -26.48 19.62 -10.05
N GLY A 10 -27.77 19.96 -10.05
CA GLY A 10 -28.45 20.46 -11.23
C GLY A 10 -27.83 21.69 -11.89
N ASN A 11 -27.15 22.53 -11.13
CA ASN A 11 -26.44 23.71 -11.64
C ASN A 11 -25.05 23.40 -12.21
N GLY A 12 -24.65 22.13 -12.27
CA GLY A 12 -23.33 21.70 -12.77
C GLY A 12 -22.22 21.66 -11.73
N SER A 13 -22.48 22.08 -10.49
CA SER A 13 -21.47 22.04 -9.44
C SER A 13 -21.28 20.64 -8.88
N ILE A 14 -20.02 20.24 -8.69
CA ILE A 14 -19.66 18.99 -8.00
C ILE A 14 -19.78 19.21 -6.48
N ILE A 15 -20.54 18.36 -5.81
CA ILE A 15 -20.70 18.39 -4.34
C ILE A 15 -19.62 17.55 -3.68
N ASP A 16 -19.42 16.34 -4.23
CA ASP A 16 -18.57 15.32 -3.65
C ASP A 16 -18.01 14.41 -4.73
N VAL A 17 -16.77 13.98 -4.52
CA VAL A 17 -16.07 13.02 -5.38
C VAL A 17 -15.46 11.95 -4.48
N THR A 18 -16.04 10.76 -4.51
CA THR A 18 -15.51 9.60 -3.82
C THR A 18 -14.77 8.71 -4.82
N SER A 19 -13.44 8.74 -4.82
CA SER A 19 -12.61 7.97 -5.75
C SER A 19 -11.69 7.00 -5.04
N LEU A 20 -11.52 5.80 -5.61
CA LEU A 20 -10.49 4.83 -5.21
C LEU A 20 -9.19 4.96 -6.03
N GLY A 21 -9.12 5.89 -6.97
CA GLY A 21 -7.96 6.15 -7.82
C GLY A 21 -7.68 7.65 -8.02
N ARG A 22 -6.93 7.98 -9.07
CA ARG A 22 -6.61 9.35 -9.43
C ARG A 22 -7.89 10.10 -9.85
N ALA A 23 -8.27 11.12 -9.09
CA ALA A 23 -9.57 11.76 -9.18
C ALA A 23 -9.49 13.21 -9.68
N ASP A 24 -8.73 13.46 -10.76
CA ASP A 24 -8.64 14.78 -11.39
C ASP A 24 -9.90 15.03 -12.24
N LEU A 25 -11.05 15.14 -11.58
CA LEU A 25 -12.37 15.20 -12.20
C LEU A 25 -12.87 16.64 -12.26
N THR A 26 -13.30 17.07 -13.44
CA THR A 26 -13.87 18.41 -13.66
C THR A 26 -15.22 18.28 -14.35
N VAL A 27 -16.19 19.12 -13.97
CA VAL A 27 -17.52 19.13 -14.59
C VAL A 27 -17.77 20.50 -15.18
N GLU A 28 -18.18 20.53 -16.45
CA GLU A 28 -18.67 21.73 -17.13
C GLU A 28 -20.17 21.60 -17.43
N HIS A 29 -20.89 22.70 -17.29
CA HIS A 29 -22.33 22.79 -17.57
C HIS A 29 -22.55 23.82 -18.69
N PRO A 30 -22.48 23.40 -19.98
CA PRO A 30 -22.61 24.31 -21.11
C PRO A 30 -24.04 24.82 -21.32
N GLY A 31 -25.05 24.16 -20.75
CA GLY A 31 -26.45 24.52 -20.92
C GLY A 31 -27.40 23.64 -20.11
N PRO A 32 -28.70 23.98 -20.07
CA PRO A 32 -29.68 23.27 -19.25
C PRO A 32 -29.73 21.79 -19.63
N GLY A 33 -29.61 20.93 -18.62
CA GLY A 33 -29.59 19.48 -18.77
C GLY A 33 -28.36 18.92 -19.47
N GLN A 34 -27.23 19.64 -19.55
CA GLN A 34 -25.99 19.11 -20.13
C GLN A 34 -24.82 19.23 -19.15
N TYR A 35 -24.24 18.09 -18.77
CA TYR A 35 -23.09 18.02 -17.87
C TYR A 35 -21.95 17.27 -18.56
N LEU A 36 -20.79 17.91 -18.71
CA LEU A 36 -19.59 17.34 -19.31
C LEU A 36 -18.62 17.00 -18.20
N VAL A 37 -18.35 15.72 -17.98
CA VAL A 37 -17.43 15.24 -16.95
C VAL A 37 -16.09 14.85 -17.59
N PHE A 38 -15.04 15.58 -17.24
CA PHE A 38 -13.66 15.37 -17.67
C PHE A 38 -12.87 14.59 -16.62
N GLY A 39 -11.82 13.90 -17.04
CA GLY A 39 -10.94 13.12 -16.15
C GLY A 39 -11.46 11.73 -15.81
N THR A 40 -12.49 11.26 -16.53
CA THR A 40 -13.04 9.92 -16.39
C THR A 40 -12.60 9.02 -17.55
N LEU A 41 -12.50 7.73 -17.27
CA LEU A 41 -12.33 6.66 -18.27
C LEU A 41 -13.69 6.12 -18.77
N GLY A 42 -14.76 6.90 -18.61
CA GLY A 42 -16.13 6.51 -18.94
C GLY A 42 -16.90 5.91 -17.77
N MET A 43 -18.07 5.33 -18.07
CA MET A 43 -18.94 4.71 -17.06
C MET A 43 -18.31 3.42 -16.54
N CYS A 44 -18.38 3.21 -15.23
CA CYS A 44 -17.86 2.00 -14.62
C CYS A 44 -18.79 0.81 -14.95
N PRO A 45 -18.28 -0.28 -15.57
CA PRO A 45 -19.11 -1.41 -15.94
C PRO A 45 -19.48 -2.28 -14.72
N PRO A 46 -20.59 -3.02 -14.79
CA PRO A 46 -20.95 -3.99 -13.75
C PRO A 46 -19.90 -5.12 -13.64
N PRO A 47 -19.63 -5.68 -12.45
CA PRO A 47 -20.32 -5.46 -11.16
C PRO A 47 -19.83 -4.27 -10.33
N GLU A 48 -18.76 -3.60 -10.75
CA GLU A 48 -18.07 -2.57 -9.96
C GLU A 48 -18.75 -1.19 -10.04
N GLY A 49 -19.41 -0.91 -11.17
CA GLY A 49 -20.13 0.34 -11.43
C GLY A 49 -21.63 0.14 -11.60
N TRP A 50 -22.40 0.96 -10.88
CA TRP A 50 -23.85 1.05 -10.98
C TRP A 50 -24.23 2.36 -11.66
N GLY A 51 -24.11 2.39 -13.00
CA GLY A 51 -24.65 3.47 -13.85
C GLY A 51 -24.64 4.87 -13.22
N TYR A 52 -25.83 5.46 -13.13
CA TYR A 52 -26.08 6.71 -12.42
C TYR A 52 -27.26 6.54 -11.45
N VAL A 53 -27.28 7.33 -10.38
CA VAL A 53 -28.35 7.38 -9.38
C VAL A 53 -28.84 8.81 -9.27
N ILE A 54 -30.09 9.06 -9.63
CA ILE A 54 -30.74 10.37 -9.47
C ILE A 54 -31.44 10.44 -8.11
N ASN A 55 -31.49 11.64 -7.53
CA ASN A 55 -32.27 11.87 -6.31
C ASN A 55 -33.78 11.67 -6.57
N GLN A 56 -34.54 11.29 -5.54
CA GLN A 56 -35.99 11.07 -5.64
C GLN A 56 -36.76 12.34 -6.06
N MET A 57 -36.27 13.54 -5.71
CA MET A 57 -36.85 14.79 -6.20
C MET A 57 -36.79 14.94 -7.73
N ASP A 58 -35.86 14.23 -8.36
CA ASP A 58 -35.55 14.26 -9.78
C ASP A 58 -36.04 13.02 -10.53
N ALA A 59 -36.84 12.16 -9.90
CA ALA A 59 -37.29 10.89 -10.50
C ALA A 59 -38.05 11.01 -11.84
N GLY A 60 -38.54 12.22 -12.17
CA GLY A 60 -39.17 12.52 -13.46
C GLY A 60 -38.21 12.92 -14.58
N ALA A 61 -36.90 13.01 -14.30
CA ALA A 61 -35.87 13.34 -15.27
C ALA A 61 -35.29 12.07 -15.91
N SER A 62 -35.26 12.04 -17.24
CA SER A 62 -34.54 11.06 -18.03
C SER A 62 -33.09 11.49 -18.18
N VAL A 63 -32.15 10.56 -17.97
CA VAL A 63 -30.71 10.82 -18.08
C VAL A 63 -30.12 9.93 -19.16
N ALA A 64 -29.40 10.52 -20.10
CA ALA A 64 -28.62 9.85 -21.11
C ALA A 64 -27.13 10.09 -20.82
N THR A 65 -26.30 9.05 -20.92
CA THR A 65 -24.85 9.17 -20.74
C THR A 65 -24.14 8.71 -22.01
N SER A 66 -23.17 9.49 -22.47
CA SER A 66 -22.36 9.19 -23.65
C SER A 66 -20.92 9.55 -23.35
N TYR A 67 -19.99 8.62 -23.59
CA TYR A 67 -18.56 8.85 -23.39
C TYR A 67 -17.86 8.94 -24.75
N ALA A 68 -17.17 10.04 -24.99
CA ALA A 68 -16.40 10.29 -26.21
C ALA A 68 -15.13 11.09 -25.89
N ASP A 69 -14.00 10.69 -26.48
CA ASP A 69 -12.72 11.44 -26.41
C ASP A 69 -12.27 11.85 -24.99
N GLY A 70 -12.51 11.01 -23.97
CA GLY A 70 -12.11 11.33 -22.59
C GLY A 70 -13.12 12.16 -21.80
N VAL A 71 -14.28 12.45 -22.39
CA VAL A 71 -15.35 13.27 -21.79
C VAL A 71 -16.63 12.44 -21.68
N LEU A 72 -17.19 12.38 -20.47
CA LEU A 72 -18.48 11.76 -20.20
C LEU A 72 -19.56 12.85 -20.26
N LEU A 73 -20.31 12.90 -21.35
CA LEU A 73 -21.49 13.74 -21.51
C LEU A 73 -22.67 13.07 -20.80
N VAL A 74 -23.34 13.84 -19.93
CA VAL A 74 -24.55 13.47 -19.23
C VAL A 74 -25.63 14.46 -19.63
N SER A 75 -26.63 13.99 -20.36
CA SER A 75 -27.78 14.80 -20.79
C SER A 75 -29.00 14.45 -19.96
N VAL A 76 -29.63 15.45 -19.36
CA VAL A 76 -30.82 15.32 -18.51
C VAL A 76 -31.98 16.02 -19.20
N ALA A 77 -33.10 15.32 -19.35
CA ALA A 77 -34.33 15.86 -19.92
C ALA A 77 -35.53 15.51 -19.03
N LYS A 78 -36.41 16.49 -18.79
CA LYS A 78 -37.63 16.35 -18.01
C LYS A 78 -38.82 16.61 -18.92
N GLU A 79 -39.77 15.68 -18.97
CA GLU A 79 -40.96 15.78 -19.83
C GLU A 79 -40.67 16.00 -21.34
N GLY A 80 -39.48 15.59 -21.80
CA GLY A 80 -39.05 15.73 -23.20
C GLY A 80 -38.25 17.00 -23.51
N GLU A 81 -38.11 17.92 -22.55
CA GLU A 81 -37.31 19.14 -22.67
C GLU A 81 -36.00 19.01 -21.86
N PRO A 82 -34.86 19.51 -22.37
CA PRO A 82 -33.59 19.51 -21.63
C PRO A 82 -33.72 20.41 -20.39
N ALA A 83 -33.59 19.81 -19.21
CA ALA A 83 -33.83 20.47 -17.94
C ALA A 83 -32.80 20.04 -16.90
N ASP A 84 -32.38 20.99 -16.09
CA ASP A 84 -31.46 20.75 -14.98
C ASP A 84 -32.11 19.93 -13.87
N LEU A 85 -31.28 19.20 -13.12
CA LEU A 85 -31.72 18.51 -11.92
C LEU A 85 -32.14 19.54 -10.85
N LEU A 86 -33.11 19.22 -10.01
CA LEU A 86 -33.48 20.00 -8.84
C LEU A 86 -32.54 19.75 -7.66
N HIS A 87 -32.03 18.52 -7.53
CA HIS A 87 -31.16 18.14 -6.42
C HIS A 87 -29.80 17.70 -6.93
N SER A 88 -29.56 16.40 -7.11
CA SER A 88 -28.25 15.90 -7.49
C SER A 88 -28.33 14.54 -8.18
N ILE A 89 -27.27 14.20 -8.91
CA ILE A 89 -27.05 12.90 -9.54
C ILE A 89 -25.69 12.36 -9.14
N THR A 90 -25.66 11.10 -8.72
CA THR A 90 -24.42 10.36 -8.45
C THR A 90 -24.07 9.50 -9.67
N LEU A 91 -22.95 9.80 -10.31
CA LEU A 91 -22.43 9.05 -11.47
C LEU A 91 -21.31 8.12 -11.03
N HIS A 92 -21.40 6.84 -11.37
CA HIS A 92 -20.32 5.88 -11.16
C HIS A 92 -19.45 5.79 -12.42
N VAL A 93 -18.27 6.36 -12.33
CA VAL A 93 -17.31 6.47 -13.42
C VAL A 93 -16.06 5.68 -13.10
N SER A 94 -15.37 5.23 -14.14
CA SER A 94 -14.03 4.67 -14.02
C SER A 94 -13.03 5.81 -14.03
N VAL A 95 -11.98 5.69 -13.23
CA VAL A 95 -10.83 6.60 -13.21
C VAL A 95 -9.54 5.82 -13.26
N ASP A 96 -8.46 6.52 -13.60
CA ASP A 96 -7.14 5.94 -13.55
C ASP A 96 -6.80 5.45 -12.15
N GLU A 97 -6.13 4.31 -12.11
CA GLU A 97 -5.64 3.77 -10.86
C GLU A 97 -4.50 4.66 -10.36
N LEU A 98 -4.55 5.05 -9.08
CA LEU A 98 -3.44 5.78 -8.49
C LEU A 98 -2.22 4.84 -8.51
N ALA A 99 -1.14 5.25 -9.18
CA ALA A 99 0.10 4.49 -9.13
C ALA A 99 0.49 4.29 -7.65
N PRO A 100 0.90 3.07 -7.25
CA PRO A 100 1.38 2.88 -5.89
C PRO A 100 2.47 3.91 -5.59
N PRO A 101 2.46 4.54 -4.40
CA PRO A 101 3.47 5.53 -4.06
C PRO A 101 4.84 4.91 -4.29
N ALA A 102 5.69 5.59 -5.06
CA ALA A 102 7.07 5.16 -5.22
C ALA A 102 7.65 5.04 -3.81
N LEU A 103 8.01 3.82 -3.41
CA LEU A 103 8.78 3.63 -2.19
C LEU A 103 9.99 4.56 -2.28
N PRO A 104 10.31 5.33 -1.22
CA PRO A 104 11.56 6.07 -1.22
C PRO A 104 12.68 5.09 -1.58
N PRO A 105 13.68 5.52 -2.38
CA PRO A 105 14.82 4.65 -2.66
C PRO A 105 15.34 4.15 -1.32
N VAL A 106 15.51 2.82 -1.20
CA VAL A 106 16.09 2.22 0.01
C VAL A 106 17.45 2.89 0.18
N GLN A 107 17.55 3.82 1.14
CA GLN A 107 18.78 4.49 1.43
C GLN A 107 19.64 3.47 2.15
N GLU A 108 20.73 3.04 1.52
CA GLU A 108 21.75 2.24 2.18
C GLU A 108 22.18 3.01 3.45
N PRO A 109 22.23 2.35 4.62
CA PRO A 109 22.62 3.02 5.85
C PRO A 109 23.97 3.71 5.66
N ASP A 110 24.14 4.89 6.25
CA ASP A 110 25.44 5.56 6.25
C ASP A 110 26.50 4.56 6.80
N PRO A 111 27.70 4.47 6.21
CA PRO A 111 28.74 3.56 6.68
C PRO A 111 29.01 3.63 8.19
N ALA A 112 28.85 4.82 8.80
CA ALA A 112 28.95 5.00 10.24
C ALA A 112 27.81 4.30 11.01
N ASP A 113 26.58 4.37 10.50
CA ASP A 113 25.40 3.71 11.09
C ASP A 113 25.43 2.19 10.85
N ALA A 114 25.90 1.74 9.68
CA ALA A 114 26.06 0.33 9.36
C ALA A 114 27.01 -0.38 10.33
N LEU A 115 28.14 0.26 10.67
CA LEU A 115 29.10 -0.26 11.64
C LEU A 115 28.49 -0.37 13.05
N VAL A 116 27.73 0.64 13.48
CA VAL A 116 27.08 0.65 14.80
C VAL A 116 26.02 -0.45 14.90
N LEU A 117 25.19 -0.60 13.87
CA LEU A 117 24.17 -1.64 13.80
C LEU A 117 24.81 -3.04 13.77
N ALA A 118 25.87 -3.23 12.98
CA ALA A 118 26.61 -4.48 12.92
C ALA A 118 27.19 -4.88 14.29
N HIS A 119 27.80 -3.93 15.00
CA HIS A 119 28.32 -4.19 16.35
C HIS A 119 27.21 -4.49 17.36
N ALA A 120 26.08 -3.78 17.29
CA ALA A 120 24.94 -4.04 18.15
C ALA A 120 24.37 -5.45 17.93
N GLU A 121 24.20 -5.87 16.67
CA GLU A 121 23.72 -7.19 16.31
C GLU A 121 24.71 -8.30 16.71
N ILE A 122 26.03 -8.09 16.52
CA ILE A 122 27.08 -8.99 17.02
C ILE A 122 26.98 -9.14 18.54
N ALA A 123 26.83 -8.02 19.27
CA ALA A 123 26.72 -8.02 20.72
C ALA A 123 25.46 -8.74 21.20
N GLN A 124 24.32 -8.52 20.56
CA GLN A 124 23.06 -9.22 20.87
C GLN A 124 23.20 -10.73 20.66
N ARG A 125 23.71 -11.16 19.51
CA ARG A 125 23.90 -12.59 19.19
C ARG A 125 24.91 -13.26 20.11
N ARG A 126 25.94 -12.53 20.53
CA ARG A 126 26.91 -13.02 21.53
C ARG A 126 26.24 -13.20 22.89
N ALA A 127 25.42 -12.25 23.33
CA ALA A 127 24.70 -12.36 24.60
C ALA A 127 23.76 -13.59 24.63
N VAL A 128 23.05 -13.86 23.51
CA VAL A 128 22.25 -15.09 23.36
C VAL A 128 23.12 -16.34 23.46
N ALA A 129 24.26 -16.36 22.77
CA ALA A 129 25.18 -17.49 22.83
C ALA A 129 25.73 -17.72 24.25
N ASP A 130 26.14 -16.66 24.95
CA ASP A 130 26.65 -16.79 26.33
C ASP A 130 25.55 -17.26 27.30
N ALA A 131 24.30 -16.81 27.12
CA ALA A 131 23.16 -17.29 27.91
C ALA A 131 22.84 -18.77 27.67
N ALA A 132 23.05 -19.28 26.44
CA ALA A 132 22.90 -20.69 26.12
C ALA A 132 24.10 -21.54 26.59
N ILE A 133 25.31 -20.99 26.52
CA ILE A 133 26.54 -21.67 26.94
C ILE A 133 26.58 -21.88 28.45
N ALA A 134 26.14 -20.91 29.26
CA ALA A 134 26.23 -20.97 30.72
C ALA A 134 25.63 -22.28 31.32
N PRO A 135 24.35 -22.63 31.09
CA PRO A 135 23.78 -23.85 31.66
C PRO A 135 24.40 -25.14 31.09
N LEU A 136 24.78 -25.14 29.81
CA LEU A 136 25.44 -26.29 29.18
C LEU A 136 26.85 -26.52 29.75
N GLN A 137 27.57 -25.43 30.04
CA GLN A 137 28.88 -25.48 30.67
C GLN A 137 28.75 -25.96 32.13
N ASP A 138 27.75 -25.49 32.87
CA ASP A 138 27.48 -25.97 34.24
C ASP A 138 27.21 -27.48 34.25
N ALA A 139 26.42 -28.00 33.30
CA ALA A 139 26.15 -29.43 33.18
C ALA A 139 27.42 -30.24 32.89
N VAL A 140 28.30 -29.73 32.04
CA VAL A 140 29.60 -30.37 31.72
C VAL A 140 30.55 -30.31 32.93
N ASP A 141 30.63 -29.17 33.62
CA ASP A 141 31.49 -28.99 34.79
C ASP A 141 31.05 -29.85 35.98
N LEU A 142 29.76 -30.14 36.07
CA LEU A 142 29.16 -31.06 37.05
C LEU A 142 29.22 -32.54 36.61
N ASP A 143 29.78 -32.85 35.44
CA ASP A 143 29.85 -34.19 34.84
C ASP A 143 28.47 -34.87 34.67
N ILE A 144 27.41 -34.05 34.52
CA ILE A 144 26.02 -34.50 34.33
C ILE A 144 25.49 -34.22 32.92
N ALA A 145 26.31 -33.62 32.05
CA ALA A 145 25.93 -33.30 30.68
C ALA A 145 25.68 -34.57 29.87
N THR A 146 24.58 -34.55 29.12
CA THR A 146 24.30 -35.54 28.08
C THR A 146 25.20 -35.33 26.87
N ASP A 147 25.39 -36.38 26.05
CA ASP A 147 26.13 -36.27 24.77
C ASP A 147 25.56 -35.17 23.86
N GLN A 148 24.25 -34.94 23.92
CA GLN A 148 23.57 -33.89 23.18
C GLN A 148 23.94 -32.49 23.69
N GLU A 149 23.98 -32.28 25.00
CA GLU A 149 24.39 -31.01 25.61
C GLU A 149 25.87 -30.71 25.36
N ALA A 150 26.73 -31.72 25.39
CA ALA A 150 28.14 -31.58 25.06
C ALA A 150 28.35 -31.17 23.58
N ALA A 151 27.62 -31.78 22.64
CA ALA A 151 27.64 -31.40 21.24
C ALA A 151 27.07 -29.99 21.01
N LEU A 152 26.00 -29.63 21.72
CA LEU A 152 25.38 -28.31 21.65
C LEU A 152 26.31 -27.22 22.19
N LEU A 153 27.01 -27.49 23.30
CA LEU A 153 28.03 -26.61 23.87
C LEU A 153 29.17 -26.35 22.89
N GLU A 154 29.64 -27.38 22.20
CA GLU A 154 30.66 -27.24 21.15
C GLU A 154 30.14 -26.37 19.98
N ALA A 155 28.91 -26.60 19.54
CA ALA A 155 28.28 -25.81 18.47
C ALA A 155 28.12 -24.33 18.86
N TRP A 156 27.67 -24.03 20.08
CA TRP A 156 27.57 -22.66 20.59
C TRP A 156 28.94 -21.98 20.72
N LYS A 157 29.98 -22.70 21.18
CA LYS A 157 31.36 -22.18 21.24
C LYS A 157 31.87 -21.82 19.84
N ARG A 158 31.62 -22.68 18.84
CA ARG A 158 31.96 -22.41 17.43
C ARG A 158 31.19 -21.22 16.87
N TYR A 159 29.90 -21.12 17.17
CA TYR A 159 29.05 -19.98 16.81
C TYR A 159 29.59 -18.66 17.38
N ARG A 160 29.94 -18.64 18.67
CA ARG A 160 30.54 -17.45 19.32
C ARG A 160 31.86 -17.03 18.69
N VAL A 161 32.72 -18.00 18.32
CA VAL A 161 33.96 -17.71 17.58
C VAL A 161 33.66 -17.15 16.21
N ALA A 162 32.69 -17.70 15.48
CA ALA A 162 32.28 -17.21 14.17
C ALA A 162 31.76 -15.76 14.25
N LEU A 163 30.96 -15.42 15.28
CA LEU A 163 30.52 -14.03 15.53
C LEU A 163 31.69 -13.06 15.74
N ASN A 164 32.76 -13.49 16.42
CA ASN A 164 33.95 -12.67 16.64
C ASN A 164 34.77 -12.43 15.37
N ARG A 165 34.63 -13.31 14.38
CA ARG A 165 35.31 -13.22 13.07
C ARG A 165 34.49 -12.49 12.01
N LEU A 166 33.25 -12.09 12.31
CA LEU A 166 32.42 -11.32 11.38
C LEU A 166 33.08 -10.02 10.87
N PRO A 167 33.82 -9.25 11.70
CA PRO A 167 34.54 -8.07 11.24
C PRO A 167 35.71 -8.37 10.28
N GLU A 168 36.14 -9.63 10.16
CA GLU A 168 37.20 -10.05 9.23
C GLU A 168 36.67 -10.33 7.82
N GLN A 169 35.35 -10.28 7.61
CA GLN A 169 34.74 -10.47 6.29
C GLN A 169 35.06 -9.28 5.36
N SER A 170 35.31 -9.58 4.08
CA SER A 170 35.70 -8.57 3.09
C SER A 170 34.62 -7.54 2.77
N GLU A 171 33.35 -7.86 3.07
CA GLU A 171 32.19 -7.01 2.80
C GLU A 171 31.65 -6.34 4.07
N TYR A 172 32.36 -6.44 5.20
CA TYR A 172 31.97 -5.80 6.45
C TYR A 172 32.23 -4.28 6.43
N PRO A 173 31.32 -3.43 6.97
CA PRO A 173 30.04 -3.75 7.64
C PRO A 173 28.81 -3.77 6.70
N ASP A 174 29.00 -3.60 5.39
CA ASP A 174 27.91 -3.43 4.41
C ASP A 174 27.11 -4.73 4.17
N ILE A 175 27.79 -5.86 4.02
CA ILE A 175 27.19 -7.19 3.83
C ILE A 175 27.83 -8.15 4.82
N ILE A 176 27.00 -8.70 5.73
CA ILE A 176 27.45 -9.58 6.80
C ILE A 176 26.82 -10.96 6.64
N THR A 177 27.66 -11.97 6.47
CA THR A 177 27.22 -13.38 6.47
C THR A 177 27.18 -13.89 7.90
N TRP A 178 25.98 -13.89 8.50
CA TRP A 178 25.76 -14.35 9.87
C TRP A 178 25.88 -15.87 9.98
N PRO A 179 26.58 -16.40 11.00
CA PRO A 179 26.59 -17.83 11.26
C PRO A 179 25.19 -18.33 11.67
N THR A 180 24.92 -19.61 11.44
CA THR A 180 23.65 -20.24 11.85
C THR A 180 23.68 -20.54 13.35
N GLN A 181 22.61 -20.15 14.06
CA GLN A 181 22.45 -20.48 15.48
C GLN A 181 22.22 -21.99 15.62
N PRO A 182 22.92 -22.67 16.54
CA PRO A 182 22.63 -24.06 16.84
C PRO A 182 21.29 -24.18 17.60
N LEU A 183 20.52 -25.22 17.26
CA LEU A 183 19.19 -25.54 17.80
C LEU A 183 19.22 -26.87 18.54
#